data_AF-A0A455SYM2-F1
#
_entry.id   AF-A0A455SYM2-F1
#
_cell.length_a   1.000
_cell.length_b   1.000
_cell.length_c   1.000
_cell.angle_alpha   90.00
_cell.angle_beta   90.00
_cell.angle_gamma   90.00
#
_symmetry.space_group_name_H-M   'P 1'
#
loop_
_entity.id
_entity.type
_entity.pdbx_description
1 polymer ?
#
loop_
_entity_poly.entity_id
_entity_poly.type
_entity_poly.pdbx_seq_one_letter_code
_entity_poly.pdbx_strand_id
1 'polypeptide(L)'
;MRRRESNLDLFREAEEVRELSDGYAFRFSATHEQLAAILALIEGERECAPLLTFELEFTPQRGPLWLHIRGPEGTKAYIKQGLSAPRRLT
;
A
#
# COMPACT_ATOMS: atom_id res chain seq x y z
N MET A 1 -16.82 3.15 8.52
CA MET A 1 -16.11 2.11 9.28
C MET A 1 -15.45 1.04 8.40
N ARG A 2 -15.83 0.86 7.13
CA ARG A 2 -15.46 -0.32 6.30
C ARG A 2 -14.10 -0.31 5.56
N ARG A 3 -13.45 0.85 5.33
CA ARG A 3 -12.26 0.99 4.44
C ARG A 3 -10.89 0.79 5.14
N ARG A 4 -10.84 0.92 6.47
CA ARG A 4 -9.58 0.90 7.24
C ARG A 4 -9.21 -0.52 7.71
N GLU A 5 -10.22 -1.31 8.08
CA GLU A 5 -10.06 -2.72 8.41
C GLU A 5 -9.56 -3.50 7.17
N SER A 6 -10.14 -3.24 5.99
CA SER A 6 -9.72 -3.86 4.73
C SER A 6 -8.26 -3.58 4.34
N ASN A 7 -7.75 -2.37 4.62
CA ASN A 7 -6.36 -2.02 4.32
C ASN A 7 -5.39 -2.72 5.28
N LEU A 8 -5.73 -2.79 6.57
CA LEU A 8 -4.93 -3.51 7.56
C LEU A 8 -4.86 -5.00 7.26
N ASP A 9 -5.99 -5.59 6.84
CA ASP A 9 -6.05 -6.99 6.47
C ASP A 9 -5.20 -7.27 5.23
N LEU A 10 -5.22 -6.39 4.22
CA LEU A 10 -4.32 -6.49 3.07
C LEU A 10 -2.85 -6.52 3.51
N PHE A 11 -2.40 -5.58 4.35
CA PHE A 11 -0.98 -5.57 4.79
C PHE A 11 -0.59 -6.77 5.65
N ARG A 12 -1.54 -7.43 6.33
CA ARG A 12 -1.28 -8.69 7.06
C ARG A 12 -1.06 -9.87 6.12
N GLU A 13 -1.61 -9.82 4.91
CA GLU A 13 -1.39 -10.83 3.89
C GLU A 13 -0.06 -10.65 3.13
N ALA A 14 0.71 -9.60 3.42
CA ALA A 14 2.04 -9.42 2.83
C ALA A 14 2.99 -10.53 3.31
N GLU A 15 3.57 -11.24 2.34
CA GLU A 15 4.52 -12.33 2.60
C GLU A 15 5.92 -11.81 2.95
N GLU A 16 6.21 -10.55 2.60
CA GLU A 16 7.48 -9.88 2.91
C GLU A 16 7.27 -8.36 2.94
N VAL A 17 7.99 -7.69 3.84
CA VAL A 17 8.04 -6.23 3.92
C VAL A 17 9.49 -5.78 3.88
N ARG A 18 9.83 -4.89 2.95
CA ARG A 18 11.14 -4.24 2.85
C ARG A 18 11.00 -2.77 3.15
N GLU A 19 11.79 -2.28 4.09
CA GLU A 19 11.94 -0.85 4.30
C GLU A 19 12.84 -0.26 3.22
N LEU A 20 12.40 0.83 2.59
CA LEU A 20 13.16 1.61 1.61
C LEU A 20 13.61 2.93 2.26
N SER A 21 14.42 3.75 1.60
CA SER A 21 14.79 5.06 2.16
C SER A 21 13.58 6.00 2.30
N ASP A 22 12.64 5.94 1.34
CA ASP A 22 11.51 6.84 1.14
C ASP A 22 10.13 6.17 1.33
N GLY A 23 10.10 4.93 1.84
CA GLY A 23 8.85 4.18 1.95
C GLY A 23 9.03 2.71 2.29
N TYR A 24 8.12 1.88 1.76
CA TYR A 24 8.10 0.43 1.93
C TYR A 24 7.78 -0.29 0.62
N ALA A 25 8.28 -1.53 0.49
CA ALA A 25 7.83 -2.48 -0.52
C ALA A 25 7.21 -3.70 0.17
N PHE A 26 6.05 -4.13 -0.32
CA PHE A 26 5.30 -5.26 0.20
C PHE A 26 5.18 -6.33 -0.88
N ARG A 27 5.52 -7.58 -0.53
CA ARG A 27 5.42 -8.72 -1.44
C ARG A 27 4.12 -9.47 -1.20
N PHE A 28 3.40 -9.77 -2.26
CA PHE A 28 2.16 -10.54 -2.24
C PHE A 28 2.21 -11.70 -3.22
N SER A 29 1.40 -12.71 -2.96
CA SER A 29 0.98 -13.66 -3.99
C SER A 29 0.27 -12.89 -5.13
N ALA A 30 0.61 -13.18 -6.38
CA ALA A 30 0.05 -12.49 -7.55
C ALA A 30 -1.33 -13.05 -7.95
N THR A 31 -2.24 -13.22 -6.98
CA THR A 31 -3.61 -13.69 -7.24
C THR A 31 -4.51 -12.54 -7.71
N HIS A 32 -5.62 -12.88 -8.37
CA HIS A 32 -6.57 -11.86 -8.85
C HIS A 32 -7.21 -11.08 -7.69
N GLU A 33 -7.55 -11.78 -6.60
CA GLU A 33 -8.11 -11.18 -5.39
C GLU A 33 -7.14 -10.17 -4.76
N GLN A 34 -5.86 -10.53 -4.65
CA GLN A 34 -4.81 -9.64 -4.16
C GLN A 34 -4.64 -8.39 -5.02
N LEU A 35 -4.58 -8.57 -6.34
CA LEU A 35 -4.47 -7.44 -7.26
C LEU A 35 -5.67 -6.48 -7.13
N ALA A 36 -6.88 -7.01 -7.05
CA ALA A 36 -8.09 -6.21 -6.89
C ALA A 36 -8.09 -5.42 -5.56
N ALA A 37 -7.68 -6.06 -4.46
CA ALA A 37 -7.58 -5.41 -3.15
C ALA A 37 -6.53 -4.28 -3.15
N ILE A 38 -5.36 -4.53 -3.76
CA ILE A 38 -4.28 -3.54 -3.87
C ILE A 38 -4.73 -2.33 -4.70
N LEU A 39 -5.38 -2.55 -5.85
CA LEU A 39 -5.88 -1.46 -6.69
C LEU A 39 -6.93 -0.61 -5.96
N ALA A 40 -7.86 -1.25 -5.23
CA ALA A 40 -8.86 -0.54 -4.44
C ALA A 40 -8.24 0.32 -3.33
N LEU A 41 -7.16 -0.16 -2.70
CA LEU A 41 -6.37 0.61 -1.74
C LEU A 41 -5.72 1.83 -2.41
N ILE A 42 -5.06 1.64 -3.55
CA ILE A 42 -4.38 2.71 -4.29
C ILE A 42 -5.38 3.79 -4.71
N GLU A 43 -6.53 3.40 -5.27
CA GLU A 43 -7.58 4.35 -5.65
C GLU A 43 -8.04 5.18 -4.45
N GLY A 44 -8.23 4.56 -3.29
CA GLY A 44 -8.64 5.27 -2.09
C GLY A 44 -7.60 6.19 -1.48
N GLU A 45 -6.35 5.75 -1.42
CA GLU A 45 -5.28 6.55 -0.81
C GLU A 45 -4.87 7.71 -1.72
N ARG A 46 -4.99 7.59 -3.05
CA ARG A 46 -4.74 8.71 -3.97
C ARG A 46 -5.70 9.89 -3.75
N GLU A 47 -6.89 9.65 -3.22
CA GLU A 47 -7.85 10.72 -2.87
C GLU A 47 -7.41 11.51 -1.62
N CYS A 48 -6.79 10.84 -0.63
CA CYS A 48 -6.50 11.43 0.68
C CYS A 48 -5.01 11.72 0.93
N ALA A 49 -4.11 11.11 0.16
CA ALA A 49 -2.67 11.18 0.30
C ALA A 49 -1.99 11.48 -1.06
N PRO A 50 -2.20 12.69 -1.63
CA PRO A 50 -1.76 13.03 -2.99
C PRO A 50 -0.23 13.07 -3.19
N LEU A 51 0.54 13.01 -2.11
CA LEU A 51 2.00 13.01 -2.14
C LEU A 51 2.63 11.61 -2.19
N LEU A 52 1.82 10.55 -2.05
CA LEU A 52 2.32 9.19 -2.14
C LEU A 52 2.43 8.73 -3.60
N THR A 53 3.52 8.03 -3.88
CA THR A 53 3.77 7.30 -5.12
C THR A 53 3.51 5.82 -4.89
N PHE A 54 2.73 5.21 -5.78
CA PHE A 54 2.42 3.78 -5.75
C PHE A 54 2.95 3.12 -7.03
N GLU A 55 3.67 2.01 -6.90
CA GLU A 55 4.15 1.23 -8.05
C GLU A 55 3.85 -0.25 -7.84
N LEU A 56 3.36 -0.90 -8.90
CA LEU A 56 3.15 -2.34 -8.96
C LEU A 56 4.22 -2.97 -9.85
N GLU A 57 5.01 -3.87 -9.28
CA GLU A 57 6.01 -4.64 -10.01
C GLU A 57 5.59 -6.11 -10.05
N PHE A 58 5.39 -6.62 -11.27
CA PHE A 58 5.11 -8.03 -11.53
C PHE A 58 6.42 -8.71 -11.89
N THR A 59 6.89 -9.59 -11.01
CA THR A 59 8.16 -10.28 -11.27
C THR A 59 8.03 -11.31 -12.39
N PRO A 60 9.13 -11.62 -13.12
CA PRO A 60 9.11 -12.56 -14.24
C PRO A 60 8.53 -13.94 -13.88
N GLN A 61 8.09 -14.68 -14.89
CA GLN A 61 7.62 -16.07 -14.77
C GLN A 61 6.38 -16.23 -13.87
N ARG A 62 5.47 -15.23 -13.86
CA ARG A 62 4.31 -15.17 -12.96
C ARG A 62 4.72 -15.28 -11.49
N GLY A 63 5.86 -14.69 -11.15
CA GLY A 63 6.34 -14.59 -9.79
C GLY A 63 5.48 -13.65 -8.94
N PRO A 64 5.93 -13.34 -7.71
CA PRO A 64 5.21 -12.46 -6.80
C PRO A 64 4.95 -11.06 -7.37
N LEU A 65 3.94 -10.40 -6.80
CA LEU A 65 3.61 -9.01 -7.01
C LEU A 65 4.22 -8.17 -5.89
N TRP A 66 4.90 -7.10 -6.24
CA TRP A 66 5.38 -6.10 -5.29
C TRP A 66 4.55 -4.82 -5.39
N LEU A 67 4.09 -4.35 -4.24
CA LEU A 67 3.55 -3.01 -4.06
C LEU A 67 4.61 -2.13 -3.40
N HIS A 68 5.06 -1.11 -4.11
CA HIS A 68 5.91 -0.07 -3.55
C HIS A 68 5.05 1.14 -3.19
N ILE A 69 5.22 1.64 -1.97
CA ILE A 69 4.58 2.86 -1.48
C ILE A 69 5.69 3.79 -1.00
N ARG A 70 5.87 4.90 -1.71
CA ARG A 70 6.99 5.85 -1.51
C ARG A 70 6.46 7.28 -1.41
N GLY A 71 7.22 8.17 -0.80
CA GLY A 71 6.79 9.55 -0.66
C GLY A 71 7.75 10.41 0.17
N PRO A 72 7.33 11.64 0.51
CA PRO A 72 8.16 12.58 1.28
C PRO A 72 8.35 12.13 2.73
N GLU A 73 9.12 12.92 3.48
CA GLU A 73 9.28 12.74 4.93
C GLU A 73 7.92 12.56 5.63
N GLY A 74 7.85 11.60 6.55
CA GLY A 74 6.60 11.21 7.23
C GLY A 74 5.85 10.04 6.57
N THR A 75 6.16 9.68 5.32
CA THR A 75 5.51 8.57 4.59
C THR A 75 5.57 7.24 5.35
N LYS A 76 6.74 6.86 5.85
CA LYS A 76 6.90 5.61 6.61
C LYS A 76 6.04 5.56 7.86
N ALA A 77 5.92 6.68 8.59
CA ALA A 77 5.09 6.76 9.78
C ALA A 77 3.61 6.63 9.42
N TYR A 78 3.18 7.26 8.33
CA TYR A 78 1.81 7.13 7.81
C TYR A 78 1.47 5.68 7.42
N ILE A 79 2.38 5.00 6.72
CA ILE A 79 2.20 3.59 6.33
C ILE A 79 2.09 2.68 7.57
N LYS A 80 2.96 2.85 8.57
CA LYS A 80 2.92 2.06 9.82
C LYS A 80 1.61 2.20 10.61
N GLN A 81 0.86 3.28 10.40
CA GLN A 81 -0.45 3.50 11.02
C GLN A 81 -1.60 2.80 10.29
N GLY A 82 -1.30 2.01 9.25
CA GLY A 82 -2.25 1.15 8.55
C GLY A 82 -2.90 1.77 7.32
N LEU A 83 -2.43 2.95 6.88
CA LEU A 83 -3.07 3.81 5.88
C LEU A 83 -4.50 4.26 6.29
N SER A 84 -4.81 5.50 5.92
CA SER A 84 -5.84 6.41 6.46
C SER A 84 -5.75 6.67 8.00
N ALA A 85 -5.62 7.92 8.54
CA ALA A 85 -5.95 9.28 8.07
C ALA A 85 -4.98 10.40 8.57
N PRO A 86 -5.16 11.70 8.20
CA PRO A 86 -6.02 12.54 9.03
C PRO A 86 -7.06 13.37 8.25
N ARG A 87 -8.31 13.32 8.72
CA ARG A 87 -9.35 14.27 8.30
C ARG A 87 -9.28 15.51 9.21
N ARG A 88 -8.73 16.60 8.69
CA ARG A 88 -9.21 17.97 8.95
C ARG A 88 -8.81 18.84 7.75
N LEU A 89 -9.76 18.99 6.82
CA LEU A 89 -9.80 20.15 5.96
C LEU A 89 -10.25 21.30 6.87
N THR A 90 -9.37 22.24 7.18
CA THR A 90 -9.77 23.59 7.62
C THR A 90 -10.11 24.39 6.39
#